data_AF-A0A7S1NQ01-F1
#
_entry.id   AF-A0A7S1NQ01-F1
#
_cell.length_a   1.000
_cell.length_b   1.000
_cell.length_c   1.000
_cell.angle_alpha   90.00
_cell.angle_beta   90.00
_cell.angle_gamma   90.00
#
_symmetry.space_group_name_H-M   'P 1'
#
loop_
_entity.id
_entity.type
_entity.pdbx_description
1 polymer ?
#
loop_
_entity_poly.entity_id
_entity_poly.type
_entity_poly.pdbx_seq_one_letter_code
_entity_poly.pdbx_strand_id
1 'polypeptide(L)'
;FFRNAMLYLLLLPLFPLSVSVLLCQLSLIYAKVWQLLPKSSTIVEDRNAIVIGCSINGLIAAQMLTRHANKVTILEREPRTTNTEEGIIPVHGYHTHVLLRRGIEIMKGYFPMLEDEALVEGATTLTPKNMHIITEGVQWAQEFRTPPIRILGCARESIQRILHRHVLANEKIELVHG
;
A
#
# COMPACT_ATOMS: atom_id res chain seq x y z
N PHE A 1 -3.68 -29.23 -7.96
CA PHE A 1 -3.00 -28.77 -6.73
C PHE A 1 -3.85 -27.80 -5.88
N PHE A 2 -4.86 -27.10 -6.45
CA PHE A 2 -5.67 -26.11 -5.72
C PHE A 2 -6.92 -26.64 -4.97
N ARG A 3 -7.16 -27.96 -4.93
CA ARG A 3 -8.42 -28.51 -4.38
C ARG A 3 -8.31 -29.04 -2.94
N ASN A 4 -7.11 -29.07 -2.35
CA ASN A 4 -6.87 -29.65 -1.02
C ASN A 4 -6.64 -28.62 0.10
N ALA A 5 -6.50 -27.32 -0.21
CA ALA A 5 -6.28 -26.29 0.82
C ALA A 5 -7.57 -25.89 1.56
N MET A 6 -8.74 -26.08 0.94
CA MET A 6 -10.03 -25.68 1.52
C MET A 6 -10.60 -26.72 2.51
N LEU A 7 -10.07 -27.95 2.49
CA LEU A 7 -10.51 -29.04 3.37
C LEU A 7 -9.84 -29.05 4.74
N TYR A 8 -8.73 -28.32 4.93
CA TYR A 8 -8.06 -28.23 6.24
C TYR A 8 -8.72 -27.25 7.21
N LEU A 9 -9.65 -26.39 6.74
CA LEU A 9 -10.35 -25.43 7.61
C LEU A 9 -11.61 -25.99 8.29
N LEU A 10 -12.07 -27.19 7.90
CA LEU A 10 -13.37 -27.73 8.34
C LEU A 10 -13.30 -28.86 9.39
N LEU A 11 -12.10 -29.23 9.86
CA LEU A 11 -11.92 -30.30 10.85
C LEU A 11 -11.02 -29.90 12.02
N LEU A 12 -11.32 -28.77 12.66
CA LEU A 12 -10.83 -28.50 14.02
C LEU A 12 -12.02 -28.53 14.99
N PRO A 13 -11.97 -29.35 16.06
CA PRO A 13 -13.08 -29.50 16.99
C PRO A 13 -13.32 -28.18 17.73
N LEU A 14 -14.61 -27.89 17.97
CA LEU A 14 -15.10 -26.82 18.82
C LEU A 14 -14.60 -27.02 20.27
N PHE A 15 -13.37 -26.62 20.55
CA PHE A 15 -12.86 -26.40 21.90
C PHE A 15 -12.70 -24.88 22.11
N PRO A 16 -12.97 -24.35 23.32
CA PRO A 16 -12.84 -22.93 23.60
C PRO A 16 -11.35 -22.60 23.74
N LEU A 17 -10.64 -22.56 22.61
CA LEU A 17 -9.29 -22.06 22.56
C LEU A 17 -9.37 -20.55 22.76
N SER A 18 -8.68 -20.04 23.79
CA SER A 18 -8.63 -18.63 24.09
C SER A 18 -8.21 -17.83 22.85
N VAL A 19 -8.68 -16.58 22.74
CA VAL A 19 -8.38 -15.65 21.64
C VAL A 19 -6.88 -15.61 21.31
N SER A 20 -6.03 -15.84 22.31
CA SER A 20 -4.58 -15.97 22.24
C SER A 20 -4.09 -17.06 21.28
N VAL A 21 -4.75 -18.23 21.23
CA VAL A 21 -4.35 -19.36 20.38
C VAL A 21 -4.78 -19.15 18.93
N LEU A 22 -5.96 -18.55 18.72
CA LEU A 22 -6.45 -18.19 17.39
C LEU A 22 -5.57 -17.10 16.74
N LEU A 23 -5.17 -16.09 17.52
CA LEU A 23 -4.21 -15.07 17.09
C LEU A 23 -2.84 -15.68 16.76
N CYS A 24 -2.38 -16.65 17.56
CA CYS A 24 -1.11 -17.35 17.30
C CYS A 24 -1.18 -18.17 16.00
N GLN A 25 -2.25 -18.93 15.75
CA GLN A 25 -2.42 -19.68 14.51
C GLN A 25 -2.58 -18.77 13.28
N LEU A 26 -3.33 -17.67 13.39
CA LEU A 26 -3.42 -16.67 12.33
C LEU A 26 -2.05 -16.02 12.04
N SER A 27 -1.23 -15.75 13.06
CA SER A 27 0.12 -15.20 12.89
C SER A 27 1.06 -16.17 12.18
N LEU A 28 0.96 -17.47 12.47
CA LEU A 28 1.75 -18.52 11.81
C LEU A 28 1.31 -18.71 10.35
N ILE A 29 0.01 -18.67 10.08
CA ILE A 29 -0.52 -18.71 8.71
C ILE A 29 -0.08 -17.46 7.95
N TYR A 30 -0.15 -16.27 8.55
CA TYR A 30 0.31 -15.03 7.93
C TYR A 30 1.81 -15.06 7.64
N ALA A 31 2.64 -15.55 8.57
CA ALA A 31 4.08 -15.72 8.39
C ALA A 31 4.41 -16.73 7.29
N LYS A 32 3.65 -17.83 7.18
CA LYS A 32 3.85 -18.84 6.14
C LYS A 32 3.41 -18.35 4.77
N VAL A 33 2.28 -17.64 4.70
CA VAL A 33 1.83 -16.94 3.47
C VAL A 33 2.86 -15.89 3.06
N TRP A 34 3.44 -15.14 4.00
CA TRP A 34 4.50 -14.17 3.75
C TRP A 34 5.78 -14.80 3.17
N GLN A 35 6.10 -16.04 3.56
CA GLN A 35 7.23 -16.80 2.99
C GLN A 35 6.95 -17.37 1.60
N LEU A 36 5.67 -17.53 1.24
CA LEU A 36 5.23 -18.13 -0.04
C LEU A 36 4.86 -17.09 -1.09
N LEU A 37 4.64 -15.83 -0.70
CA LEU A 37 4.52 -14.73 -1.66
C LEU A 37 5.87 -14.54 -2.35
N PRO A 38 5.91 -14.41 -3.69
CA PRO A 38 7.14 -14.01 -4.36
C PRO A 38 7.53 -12.66 -3.75
N LYS A 39 8.63 -12.64 -2.99
CA LYS A 39 9.29 -11.39 -2.63
C LYS A 39 9.52 -10.68 -3.95
N SER A 40 9.03 -9.45 -4.08
CA SER A 40 9.39 -8.60 -5.22
C SER A 40 10.90 -8.66 -5.36
N SER A 41 11.38 -9.39 -6.35
CA SER A 41 12.79 -9.74 -6.46
C SER A 41 13.48 -8.60 -7.18
N THR A 42 14.13 -7.71 -6.41
CA THR A 42 15.04 -6.72 -6.97
C THR A 42 16.35 -7.44 -7.31
N ILE A 43 16.63 -7.62 -8.59
CA ILE A 43 17.93 -8.10 -9.07
C ILE A 43 18.81 -6.86 -9.23
N VAL A 44 19.99 -6.87 -8.58
CA VAL A 44 20.98 -5.79 -8.70
C VAL A 44 22.21 -6.34 -9.40
N GLU A 45 22.36 -6.07 -10.69
CA GLU A 45 23.58 -6.33 -11.47
C GLU A 45 24.10 -4.98 -11.99
N ASP A 46 25.41 -4.72 -11.87
CA ASP A 46 26.05 -3.45 -12.26
C ASP A 46 25.25 -2.19 -11.87
N ARG A 47 24.96 -2.02 -10.56
CA ARG A 47 24.12 -0.93 -10.02
C ARG A 47 22.82 -0.68 -10.82
N ASN A 48 22.27 -1.65 -11.54
CA ASN A 48 20.96 -1.54 -12.18
C ASN A 48 19.97 -2.35 -11.36
N ALA A 49 18.75 -1.85 -11.22
CA ALA A 49 17.71 -2.53 -10.45
C ALA A 49 16.46 -2.74 -11.28
N ILE A 50 15.84 -3.92 -11.14
CA ILE A 50 14.54 -4.22 -11.77
C ILE A 50 13.45 -4.25 -10.70
N VAL A 51 12.33 -3.58 -10.97
CA VAL A 51 11.13 -3.59 -10.14
C VAL A 51 9.98 -4.18 -10.95
N ILE A 52 9.33 -5.21 -10.41
CA ILE A 52 8.20 -5.87 -11.08
C ILE A 52 6.90 -5.26 -10.57
N GLY A 53 6.15 -4.62 -11.46
CA GLY A 53 4.83 -4.03 -11.23
C GLY A 53 4.86 -2.53 -10.87
N CYS A 54 3.93 -1.79 -11.46
CA CYS A 54 3.68 -0.36 -11.31
C CYS A 54 2.57 -0.09 -10.27
N SER A 55 2.57 -0.89 -9.19
CA SER A 55 1.72 -0.65 -8.02
C SER A 55 2.27 0.48 -7.16
N ILE A 56 1.52 0.96 -6.17
CA ILE A 56 2.01 1.96 -5.18
C ILE A 56 3.35 1.52 -4.58
N ASN A 57 3.47 0.25 -4.17
CA ASN A 57 4.71 -0.27 -3.58
C ASN A 57 5.85 -0.33 -4.61
N GLY A 58 5.54 -0.73 -5.85
CA GLY A 58 6.53 -0.77 -6.94
C GLY A 58 7.06 0.61 -7.29
N LEU A 59 6.18 1.60 -7.39
CA LEU A 59 6.54 3.01 -7.63
C LEU A 59 7.42 3.58 -6.51
N ILE A 60 7.06 3.33 -5.24
CA ILE A 60 7.86 3.76 -4.09
C ILE A 60 9.22 3.05 -4.12
N ALA A 61 9.25 1.73 -4.33
CA ALA A 61 10.48 0.96 -4.39
C ALA A 61 11.41 1.45 -5.50
N ALA A 62 10.86 1.71 -6.70
CA ALA A 62 11.63 2.23 -7.82
C ALA A 62 12.29 3.57 -7.48
N GLN A 63 11.53 4.51 -6.91
CA GLN A 63 12.07 5.80 -6.48
C GLN A 63 13.15 5.64 -5.40
N MET A 64 12.96 4.75 -4.44
CA MET A 64 13.95 4.48 -3.39
C MET A 64 15.25 3.91 -3.96
N LEU A 65 15.15 3.00 -4.94
CA LEU A 65 16.29 2.35 -5.55
C LEU A 65 17.17 3.32 -6.35
N THR A 66 16.65 4.46 -6.81
CA THR A 66 17.45 5.48 -7.54
C THR A 66 18.59 6.11 -6.72
N ARG A 67 18.58 5.93 -5.40
CA ARG A 67 19.70 6.31 -4.49
C ARG A 67 20.85 5.31 -4.51
N HIS A 68 20.58 4.07 -4.89
CA HIS A 68 21.53 2.95 -4.81
C HIS A 68 21.89 2.39 -6.19
N ALA A 69 21.01 2.58 -7.18
CA ALA A 69 21.16 2.16 -8.55
C ALA A 69 21.43 3.35 -9.48
N ASN A 70 22.23 3.12 -10.52
CA ASN A 70 22.46 4.02 -11.64
C ASN A 70 21.21 4.11 -12.53
N LYS A 71 20.54 2.97 -12.75
CA LYS A 71 19.31 2.86 -13.54
C LYS A 71 18.32 1.92 -12.85
N VAL A 72 17.03 2.25 -12.91
CA VAL A 72 15.94 1.42 -12.40
C VAL A 72 14.96 1.15 -13.53
N THR A 73 14.66 -0.12 -13.80
CA THR A 73 13.67 -0.52 -14.79
C THR A 73 12.45 -1.08 -14.10
N ILE A 74 11.28 -0.49 -14.34
CA ILE A 74 9.99 -1.01 -13.90
C ILE A 74 9.44 -1.88 -15.02
N LEU A 75 9.16 -3.15 -14.75
CA LEU A 75 8.49 -4.06 -15.68
C LEU A 75 7.01 -4.17 -15.29
N GLU A 76 6.10 -3.79 -16.18
CA GLU A 76 4.65 -3.88 -15.96
C GLU A 76 3.98 -4.61 -17.12
N ARG A 77 3.05 -5.53 -16.79
CA ARG A 77 2.46 -6.44 -17.78
C ARG A 77 1.55 -5.74 -18.78
N GLU A 78 0.77 -4.79 -18.28
CA GLU A 78 -0.21 -4.06 -19.09
C GLU A 78 0.02 -2.56 -18.93
N PRO A 79 -0.10 -1.75 -19.98
CA PRO A 79 -0.11 -0.30 -19.84
C PRO A 79 -1.30 0.08 -18.95
N ARG A 80 -1.01 0.37 -17.68
CA ARG A 80 -2.01 0.94 -16.77
C ARG A 80 -2.26 2.34 -17.28
N THR A 81 -3.39 2.53 -17.96
CA THR A 81 -3.90 3.87 -18.22
C THR A 81 -4.06 4.55 -16.88
N THR A 82 -3.21 5.54 -16.59
CA THR A 82 -3.42 6.45 -15.45
C THR A 82 -4.52 7.46 -15.74
N ASN A 83 -5.10 7.39 -16.95
CA ASN A 83 -6.33 8.07 -17.34
C ASN A 83 -7.52 7.50 -16.58
N THR A 84 -7.70 8.05 -15.39
CA THR A 84 -9.01 8.14 -14.74
C THR A 84 -9.97 9.04 -15.52
N GLU A 85 -9.49 9.73 -16.57
CA GLU A 85 -10.30 10.53 -17.50
C GLU A 85 -11.32 9.70 -18.30
N GLU A 86 -11.11 8.39 -18.48
CA GLU A 86 -12.06 7.52 -19.20
C GLU A 86 -13.22 7.01 -18.32
N GLY A 87 -13.31 7.44 -17.05
CA GLY A 87 -14.41 7.06 -16.17
C GLY A 87 -14.45 5.57 -15.78
N ILE A 88 -13.46 4.77 -16.20
CA ILE A 88 -13.31 3.38 -15.77
C ILE A 88 -12.59 3.40 -14.42
N ILE A 89 -13.37 3.48 -13.36
CA ILE A 89 -12.84 3.36 -12.01
C ILE A 89 -12.54 1.88 -11.75
N PRO A 90 -11.31 1.51 -11.34
CA PRO A 90 -11.00 0.15 -10.92
C PRO A 90 -11.97 -0.31 -9.83
N VAL A 91 -12.21 -1.62 -9.68
CA VAL A 91 -13.13 -2.22 -8.68
C VAL A 91 -12.87 -1.73 -7.23
N HIS A 92 -11.70 -1.14 -6.98
CA HIS A 92 -11.28 -0.60 -5.69
C HIS A 92 -11.01 0.91 -5.67
N GLY A 93 -11.43 1.65 -6.70
CA GLY A 93 -10.95 3.01 -6.95
C GLY A 93 -11.53 4.13 -6.09
N TYR A 94 -12.57 3.81 -5.32
CA TYR A 94 -13.16 4.70 -4.32
C TYR A 94 -12.95 4.22 -2.89
N HIS A 95 -12.07 3.25 -2.65
CA HIS A 95 -11.74 2.91 -1.27
C HIS A 95 -10.91 4.03 -0.66
N THR A 96 -11.43 4.58 0.45
CA THR A 96 -10.67 5.44 1.32
C THR A 96 -9.44 4.68 1.80
N HIS A 97 -8.28 5.09 1.30
CA HIS A 97 -6.99 4.69 1.82
C HIS A 97 -6.52 5.65 2.88
N VAL A 98 -5.89 5.07 3.88
CA VAL A 98 -5.43 5.77 5.07
C VAL A 98 -3.91 5.70 5.07
N LEU A 99 -3.26 6.84 4.84
CA LEU A 99 -1.81 6.97 4.96
C LEU A 99 -1.47 7.38 6.39
N LEU A 100 -0.84 6.46 7.11
CA LEU A 100 -0.37 6.70 8.46
C LEU A 100 0.76 7.74 8.47
N ARG A 101 0.81 8.54 9.53
CA ARG A 101 1.77 9.63 9.70
C ARG A 101 3.21 9.24 9.38
N ARG A 102 3.66 8.11 9.93
CA ARG A 102 5.04 7.63 9.76
C ARG A 102 5.34 7.26 8.31
N GLY A 103 4.36 6.69 7.60
CA GLY A 103 4.49 6.36 6.18
C GLY A 103 4.69 7.63 5.35
N ILE A 104 3.89 8.67 5.61
CA ILE A 104 4.02 9.97 4.94
C ILE A 104 5.41 10.58 5.19
N GLU A 105 5.89 10.56 6.43
CA GLU A 105 7.21 11.10 6.78
C GLU A 105 8.36 10.39 6.05
N ILE A 106 8.29 9.05 5.94
CA ILE A 106 9.29 8.28 5.19
C ILE A 106 9.19 8.63 3.69
N MET A 107 7.97 8.65 3.15
CA MET A 107 7.74 8.95 1.73
C MET A 107 8.16 10.37 1.36
N LYS A 108 8.06 11.37 2.25
CA LYS A 108 8.58 12.73 2.02
C LYS A 108 10.07 12.78 1.72
N GLY A 109 10.84 11.79 2.20
CA GLY A 109 12.23 11.64 1.83
C GLY A 109 12.44 11.37 0.34
N TYR A 110 11.43 10.85 -0.37
CA TYR A 110 11.50 10.46 -1.78
C TYR A 110 10.53 11.26 -2.68
N PHE A 111 9.45 11.78 -2.09
CA PHE A 111 8.38 12.54 -2.73
C PHE A 111 8.06 13.76 -1.85
N PRO A 112 8.83 14.85 -1.92
CA PRO A 112 8.74 15.97 -0.97
C PRO A 112 7.35 16.63 -0.89
N MET A 113 6.68 16.73 -2.04
CA MET A 113 5.37 17.39 -2.18
C MET A 113 4.17 16.44 -2.06
N LEU A 114 4.39 15.17 -1.70
CA LEU A 114 3.34 14.15 -1.71
C LEU A 114 2.09 14.52 -0.89
N GLU A 115 2.30 15.04 0.33
CA GLU A 115 1.19 15.40 1.23
C GLU A 115 0.40 16.58 0.66
N ASP A 116 1.08 17.61 0.15
CA ASP A 116 0.45 18.81 -0.39
C ASP A 116 -0.30 18.53 -1.70
N GLU A 117 0.31 17.74 -2.60
CA GLU A 117 -0.34 17.29 -3.83
C GLU A 117 -1.57 16.43 -3.55
N ALA A 118 -1.49 15.54 -2.55
CA ALA A 118 -2.62 14.73 -2.17
C ALA A 118 -3.77 15.59 -1.62
N LEU A 119 -3.49 16.62 -0.82
CA LEU A 119 -4.50 17.56 -0.32
C LEU A 119 -5.17 18.32 -1.47
N VAL A 120 -4.39 18.78 -2.47
CA VAL A 120 -4.92 19.44 -3.68
C VAL A 120 -5.82 18.49 -4.47
N GLU A 121 -5.52 17.19 -4.47
CA GLU A 121 -6.30 16.15 -5.16
C GLU A 121 -7.46 15.58 -4.32
N GLY A 122 -7.86 16.28 -3.25
CA GLY A 122 -9.03 15.94 -2.45
C GLY A 122 -8.77 15.03 -1.25
N ALA A 123 -7.50 14.77 -0.90
CA ALA A 123 -7.20 14.10 0.36
C ALA A 123 -7.59 14.98 1.56
N THR A 124 -7.95 14.33 2.66
CA THR A 124 -8.39 14.98 3.91
C THR A 124 -7.49 14.58 5.06
N THR A 125 -7.05 15.56 5.85
CA THR A 125 -6.35 15.28 7.11
C THR A 125 -7.36 14.73 8.13
N LEU A 126 -7.17 13.47 8.52
CA LEU A 126 -7.91 12.81 9.57
C LEU A 126 -7.20 13.02 10.91
N THR A 127 -7.99 13.33 11.91
CA THR A 127 -7.62 13.62 13.30
C THR A 127 -8.66 12.93 14.20
N PRO A 128 -8.38 12.77 15.50
CA PRO A 128 -9.40 12.28 16.43
C PRO A 128 -10.67 13.14 16.46
N LYS A 129 -10.64 14.41 16.01
CA LYS A 129 -11.80 15.31 16.00
C LYS A 129 -12.78 15.07 14.87
N ASN A 130 -12.31 14.57 13.72
CA ASN A 130 -13.12 14.35 12.52
C ASN A 130 -13.17 12.87 12.11
N MET A 131 -12.72 11.97 12.98
CA MET A 131 -12.79 10.53 12.81
C MET A 131 -13.73 9.94 13.85
N HIS A 132 -14.82 9.32 13.39
CA HIS A 132 -15.82 8.70 14.24
C HIS A 132 -15.72 7.18 14.10
N ILE A 133 -15.53 6.48 15.21
CA ILE A 133 -15.61 5.03 15.27
C ILE A 133 -16.95 4.70 15.94
N ILE A 134 -17.84 4.05 15.19
CA ILE A 134 -19.17 3.65 15.69
C ILE A 134 -19.23 2.12 15.66
N THR A 135 -19.58 1.51 16.77
CA THR A 135 -19.76 0.06 16.90
C THR A 135 -21.09 -0.18 17.60
N GLU A 136 -21.97 -0.99 17.00
CA GLU A 136 -23.31 -1.28 17.56
C GLU A 136 -24.14 -0.01 17.86
N GLY A 137 -23.98 1.04 17.04
CA GLY A 137 -24.66 2.33 17.26
C GLY A 137 -24.06 3.18 18.39
N VAL A 138 -23.05 2.69 19.09
CA VAL A 138 -22.30 3.43 20.10
C VAL A 138 -21.10 4.10 19.43
N GLN A 139 -21.05 5.42 19.50
CA GLN A 139 -19.86 6.16 19.10
C GLN A 139 -18.80 6.09 20.21
N TRP A 140 -17.61 5.63 19.86
CA TRP A 140 -16.45 5.71 20.73
C TRP A 140 -16.04 7.19 20.86
N ALA A 141 -16.27 7.78 22.04
CA ALA A 141 -16.05 9.20 22.32
C ALA A 141 -14.70 9.49 23.01
N GLN A 142 -13.66 8.71 22.71
CA GLN A 142 -12.37 8.92 23.36
C GLN A 142 -11.54 9.96 22.59
N GLU A 143 -11.54 11.19 23.09
CA GLU A 143 -10.54 12.19 22.70
C GLU A 143 -9.17 11.76 23.23
N PHE A 144 -8.33 11.20 22.36
CA PHE A 144 -6.95 10.91 22.72
C PHE A 144 -6.21 12.23 22.98
N ARG A 145 -5.71 12.43 24.21
CA ARG A 145 -4.78 13.52 24.59
C ARG A 145 -3.36 13.28 24.04
N THR A 146 -3.24 12.70 22.86
CA THR A 146 -1.96 12.51 22.18
C THR A 146 -1.69 13.70 21.26
N PRO A 147 -0.41 13.97 20.90
CA PRO A 147 -0.12 14.88 19.79
C PRO A 147 -0.97 14.49 18.58
N PRO A 148 -1.50 15.45 17.81
CA PRO A 148 -2.46 15.15 16.76
C PRO A 148 -1.86 14.11 15.81
N ILE A 149 -2.40 12.89 15.87
CA ILE A 149 -2.06 11.85 14.92
C ILE A 149 -2.65 12.32 13.59
N ARG A 150 -1.81 12.91 12.75
CA ARG A 150 -2.22 13.36 11.41
C ARG A 150 -2.12 12.18 10.46
N ILE A 151 -3.28 11.71 10.07
CA ILE A 151 -3.47 10.67 9.09
C ILE A 151 -4.00 11.33 7.83
N LEU A 152 -3.64 10.84 6.64
CA LEU A 152 -4.20 11.35 5.41
C LEU A 152 -5.18 10.33 4.82
N GLY A 153 -6.46 10.69 4.76
CA GLY A 153 -7.49 9.95 4.06
C GLY A 153 -7.53 10.37 2.60
N CYS A 154 -7.43 9.43 1.67
CA CYS A 154 -7.34 9.72 0.23
C CYS A 154 -7.91 8.57 -0.61
N ALA A 155 -8.30 8.84 -1.85
CA ALA A 155 -8.49 7.76 -2.82
C ALA A 155 -7.13 7.16 -3.17
N ARG A 156 -7.05 5.83 -3.27
CA ARG A 156 -5.82 5.12 -3.66
C ARG A 156 -5.26 5.65 -4.98
N GLU A 157 -6.15 5.95 -5.91
CA GLU A 157 -5.88 6.34 -7.28
C GLU A 157 -5.21 7.71 -7.33
N SER A 158 -5.60 8.64 -6.45
CA SER A 158 -4.91 9.93 -6.30
C SER A 158 -3.46 9.72 -5.89
N ILE A 159 -3.21 8.89 -4.87
CA ILE A 159 -1.84 8.57 -4.44
C ILE A 159 -1.05 7.88 -5.55
N GLN A 160 -1.63 6.86 -6.18
CA GLN A 160 -0.96 6.16 -7.26
C GLN A 160 -0.63 7.09 -8.44
N ARG A 161 -1.53 8.02 -8.79
CA ARG A 161 -1.30 9.00 -9.86
C ARG A 161 -0.21 10.00 -9.50
N ILE A 162 -0.20 10.53 -8.28
CA ILE A 162 0.89 11.38 -7.79
C ILE A 162 2.23 10.65 -7.90
N LEU A 163 2.32 9.45 -7.34
CA LEU A 163 3.54 8.63 -7.38
C LEU A 163 3.98 8.35 -8.82
N HIS A 164 3.03 8.02 -9.70
CA HIS A 164 3.32 7.75 -11.10
C HIS A 164 3.92 8.97 -11.82
N ARG A 165 3.36 10.18 -11.61
CA ARG A 165 3.92 11.42 -12.18
C ARG A 165 5.38 11.63 -11.76
N HIS A 166 5.66 11.49 -10.46
CA HIS A 166 7.02 11.69 -9.93
C HIS A 166 8.00 10.63 -10.41
N VAL A 167 7.59 9.37 -10.45
CA VAL A 167 8.43 8.25 -10.89
C VAL A 167 8.76 8.36 -12.38
N LEU A 168 7.79 8.70 -13.23
CA LEU A 168 8.03 8.85 -14.67
C LEU A 168 8.81 10.12 -15.04
N ALA A 169 8.80 11.13 -14.17
CA ALA A 169 9.64 12.32 -14.34
C ALA A 169 11.11 12.09 -13.95
N ASN A 170 11.45 10.95 -13.33
CA ASN A 170 12.80 10.65 -12.89
C ASN A 170 13.62 9.98 -14.01
N GLU A 171 14.64 10.67 -14.51
CA GLU A 171 15.49 10.22 -15.62
C GLU A 171 16.23 8.89 -15.36
N LYS A 172 16.43 8.52 -14.09
CA LYS A 172 17.04 7.23 -13.73
C LYS A 172 16.08 6.05 -13.84
N ILE A 173 14.79 6.31 -14.05
CA ILE A 173 13.74 5.29 -14.06
C ILE A 173 13.21 5.13 -15.48
N GLU A 174 13.12 3.88 -15.93
CA GLU A 174 12.53 3.49 -17.20
C GLU A 174 11.36 2.54 -16.95
N LEU A 175 10.21 2.79 -17.57
CA LEU A 175 9.07 1.88 -17.56
C LEU A 175 9.05 1.06 -18.85
N VAL A 176 9.08 -0.27 -18.71
CA VAL A 176 9.03 -1.24 -19.80
C VAL A 176 7.76 -2.08 -19.66
N HIS A 177 7.05 -2.25 -20.78
CA HIS A 177 5.91 -3.15 -20.87
C HIS A 177 6.34 -4.53 -21.37
N GLY A 178 5.91 -5.61 -20.71
CA GLY A 178 6.30 -6.97 -21.09
C GLY A 178 5.62 -8.09 -20.33
#